data_AF-A0A2I7YBT9-F1
#
_entry.id   AF-A0A2I7YBT9-F1
#
_cell.length_a   1.000
_cell.length_b   1.000
_cell.length_c   1.000
_cell.angle_alpha   90.00
_cell.angle_beta   90.00
_cell.angle_gamma   90.00
#
_symmetry.space_group_name_H-M   'P 1'
#
loop_
_entity.id
_entity.type
_entity.pdbx_description
1 polymer ?
#
loop_
_entity_poly.entity_id
_entity_poly.type
_entity_poly.pdbx_seq_one_letter_code
_entity_poly.pdbx_strand_id
1 'polypeptide(L)'
;TGLDHYVGQEKIWTYKGWQNLSFPTGSVRGVPTTLWTYYHAGIMENTDPETAERIQESVDKGWMPLYPSERDDGNRPDPSVMFCWRGNYFNQAKGNIAVEEELWPKLDLVVDINFRMDSTALNSDIVLPTASHYEKHDLSVTDMHTYVHPFTPAVEPLGESKTDWQIFRELAAKIQEVAEERGVEPVEDRKFDREIDLQSVHDDYTRDWLDDEPGALAEDKAAAEFILEHSEESNPEGSDEQLTFDDIEEQPRRILDTGDHWTSDVEDGEAYTPWKDYVQEKN
;
A
#
# COMPACT_ATOMS: atom_id res chain seq x y z
N THR A 1 -0.12 10.20 19.57
CA THR A 1 0.91 10.11 18.53
C THR A 1 0.38 9.15 17.49
N GLY A 2 -0.17 9.68 16.40
CA GLY A 2 -1.15 8.99 15.55
C GLY A 2 -0.60 8.31 14.29
N LEU A 3 -1.43 7.46 13.67
CA LEU A 3 -1.20 6.71 12.41
C LEU A 3 -0.56 7.59 11.34
N ASP A 4 -1.07 8.80 11.26
CA ASP A 4 -0.70 9.93 10.40
C ASP A 4 0.78 10.33 10.40
N HIS A 5 1.57 9.88 11.38
CA HIS A 5 3.02 10.16 11.45
C HIS A 5 3.91 8.91 11.38
N TYR A 6 3.35 7.71 11.54
CA TYR A 6 4.15 6.50 11.79
C TYR A 6 3.97 5.42 10.72
N VAL A 7 2.77 5.28 10.14
CA VAL A 7 2.54 4.28 9.09
C VAL A 7 2.96 4.88 7.75
N GLY A 8 4.16 4.49 7.32
CA GLY A 8 4.87 5.06 6.16
C GLY A 8 6.34 5.42 6.42
N GLN A 9 6.86 5.17 7.63
CA GLN A 9 8.29 5.35 7.94
C GLN A 9 9.15 4.10 7.70
N GLU A 10 8.54 2.93 7.50
CA GLU A 10 9.27 1.73 7.11
C GLU A 10 9.64 1.85 5.63
N LYS A 11 10.94 2.00 5.37
CA LYS A 11 11.45 1.98 3.99
C LYS A 11 11.32 0.57 3.45
N ILE A 12 10.65 0.47 2.30
CA ILE A 12 10.65 -0.76 1.50
C ILE A 12 11.97 -0.77 0.75
N TRP A 13 12.85 -1.69 1.12
CA TRP A 13 14.18 -1.79 0.54
C TRP A 13 14.18 -2.47 -0.82
N THR A 14 13.40 -3.53 -1.00
CA THR A 14 13.18 -4.19 -2.31
C THR A 14 12.16 -3.38 -3.13
N TYR A 15 12.53 -2.15 -3.45
CA TYR A 15 11.58 -1.11 -3.88
C TYR A 15 11.03 -1.35 -5.27
N LYS A 16 11.87 -1.70 -6.24
CA LYS A 16 11.47 -1.78 -7.65
C LYS A 16 10.49 -2.93 -7.89
N GLY A 17 10.74 -4.11 -7.33
CA GLY A 17 9.82 -5.24 -7.39
C GLY A 17 8.50 -4.93 -6.68
N TRP A 18 8.56 -4.31 -5.49
CA TRP A 18 7.36 -3.86 -4.78
C TRP A 18 6.55 -2.83 -5.59
N GLN A 19 7.23 -1.87 -6.22
CA GLN A 19 6.61 -0.83 -7.04
C GLN A 19 5.91 -1.44 -8.26
N ASN A 20 6.58 -2.36 -8.96
CA ASN A 20 6.02 -3.03 -10.13
C ASN A 20 4.81 -3.90 -9.76
N LEU A 21 4.87 -4.61 -8.63
CA LEU A 21 3.75 -5.41 -8.11
C LEU A 21 2.56 -4.53 -7.72
N SER A 22 2.81 -3.46 -6.95
CA SER A 22 1.76 -2.65 -6.36
C SER A 22 1.13 -1.69 -7.37
N PHE A 23 1.93 -1.21 -8.32
CA PHE A 23 1.57 -0.16 -9.27
C PHE A 23 1.91 -0.55 -10.71
N PRO A 24 1.38 -1.67 -11.23
CA PRO A 24 1.72 -2.16 -12.58
C PRO A 24 1.36 -1.19 -13.70
N THR A 25 0.43 -0.27 -13.44
CA THR A 25 0.02 0.79 -14.36
C THR A 25 0.83 2.09 -14.21
N GLY A 26 1.87 2.09 -13.37
CA GLY A 26 2.83 3.17 -13.13
C GLY A 26 2.30 4.35 -12.32
N SER A 27 1.09 4.84 -12.61
CA SER A 27 0.52 6.03 -11.98
C SER A 27 -0.61 5.71 -11.01
N VAL A 28 -0.53 6.29 -9.80
CA VAL A 28 -1.53 6.09 -8.74
C VAL A 28 -1.99 7.38 -8.06
N ARG A 29 -3.17 7.32 -7.45
CA ARG A 29 -3.72 8.38 -6.61
C ARG A 29 -3.25 8.17 -5.17
N GLY A 30 -2.15 8.81 -4.80
CA GLY A 30 -1.69 8.89 -3.40
C GLY A 30 -2.05 10.23 -2.77
N VAL A 31 -2.43 10.23 -1.50
CA VAL A 31 -2.65 11.44 -0.70
C VAL A 31 -2.09 11.26 0.71
N PRO A 32 -1.42 12.27 1.30
CA PRO A 32 -1.04 12.20 2.70
C PRO A 32 -2.29 12.07 3.58
N THR A 33 -2.37 10.99 4.37
CA THR A 33 -3.52 10.70 5.22
C THR A 33 -3.85 11.86 6.15
N THR A 34 -2.86 12.54 6.75
CA THR A 34 -3.10 13.70 7.62
C THR A 34 -3.91 14.80 6.92
N LEU A 35 -3.51 15.18 5.70
CA LEU A 35 -4.19 16.23 4.94
C LEU A 35 -5.62 15.79 4.59
N TRP A 36 -5.76 14.54 4.14
CA TRP A 36 -7.04 13.97 3.78
C TRP A 36 -8.00 13.95 4.99
N THR A 37 -7.53 13.46 6.14
CA THR A 37 -8.28 13.46 7.40
C THR A 37 -8.66 14.87 7.80
N TYR A 38 -7.73 15.84 7.74
CA TYR A 38 -8.00 17.21 8.18
C TYR A 38 -9.09 17.88 7.36
N TYR A 39 -9.08 17.65 6.05
CA TYR A 39 -10.11 18.17 5.17
C TYR A 39 -11.46 17.50 5.42
N HIS A 40 -11.51 16.17 5.35
CA HIS A 40 -12.80 15.45 5.35
C HIS A 40 -13.44 15.33 6.73
N ALA A 41 -12.65 15.36 7.80
CA ALA A 41 -13.14 15.41 9.18
C ALA A 41 -13.48 16.84 9.65
N GLY A 42 -13.53 17.84 8.75
CA GLY A 42 -13.91 19.21 9.13
C GLY A 42 -12.93 19.91 10.07
N ILE A 43 -11.70 19.39 10.24
CA ILE A 43 -10.68 19.98 11.11
C ILE A 43 -10.27 21.38 10.60
N MET A 44 -10.40 21.61 9.30
CA MET A 44 -10.21 22.91 8.65
C MET A 44 -11.07 24.04 9.23
N GLU A 45 -12.25 23.74 9.76
CA GLU A 45 -13.13 24.74 10.39
C GLU A 45 -12.75 25.05 11.84
N ASN A 46 -11.98 24.15 12.46
CA ASN A 46 -11.59 24.19 13.87
C ASN A 46 -10.10 24.54 14.06
N THR A 47 -9.35 24.75 12.98
CA THR A 47 -7.95 25.17 13.00
C THR A 47 -7.81 26.68 12.92
N ASP A 48 -6.62 27.21 13.21
CA ASP A 48 -6.40 28.65 13.10
C ASP A 48 -6.47 29.11 11.62
N PRO A 49 -6.92 30.35 11.34
CA PRO A 49 -7.14 30.82 9.97
C PRO A 49 -5.91 30.75 9.08
N GLU A 50 -4.71 30.93 9.63
CA GLU A 50 -3.46 30.89 8.87
C GLU A 50 -3.14 29.46 8.41
N THR A 51 -3.30 28.48 9.29
CA THR A 51 -3.14 27.06 8.94
C THR A 51 -4.15 26.63 7.87
N ALA A 52 -5.42 27.04 8.00
CA ALA A 52 -6.46 26.73 7.02
C ALA A 52 -6.12 27.31 5.63
N GLU A 53 -5.69 28.59 5.58
CA GLU A 53 -5.29 29.26 4.34
C GLU A 53 -4.12 28.54 3.66
N ARG A 54 -3.09 28.13 4.42
CA ARG A 54 -1.93 27.43 3.88
C ARG A 54 -2.26 26.05 3.33
N ILE A 55 -3.14 25.31 3.99
CA ILE A 55 -3.61 24.01 3.50
C ILE A 55 -4.38 24.21 2.19
N GLN A 56 -5.31 25.17 2.15
CA GLN A 56 -6.07 25.49 0.94
C GLN A 56 -5.14 25.90 -0.21
N GLU A 57 -4.20 26.82 0.04
CA GLU A 57 -3.19 27.25 -0.93
C GLU A 57 -2.39 26.06 -1.48
N SER A 58 -2.00 25.11 -0.62
CA SER A 58 -1.26 23.92 -1.04
C SER A 58 -2.06 23.00 -1.97
N VAL A 59 -3.37 22.91 -1.75
CA VAL A 59 -4.28 22.13 -2.61
C VAL A 59 -4.52 22.87 -3.92
N ASP A 60 -4.82 24.17 -3.87
CA ASP A 60 -5.12 25.00 -5.05
C ASP A 60 -3.92 25.11 -6.00
N LYS A 61 -2.70 25.17 -5.45
CA LYS A 61 -1.46 25.18 -6.24
C LYS A 61 -1.00 23.79 -6.67
N GLY A 62 -1.73 22.73 -6.30
CA GLY A 62 -1.41 21.35 -6.63
C GLY A 62 -0.14 20.84 -5.97
N TRP A 63 0.32 21.46 -4.87
CA TRP A 63 1.47 21.00 -4.09
C TRP A 63 1.13 19.73 -3.32
N MET A 64 -0.11 19.63 -2.86
CA MET A 64 -0.64 18.47 -2.16
C MET A 64 -1.91 17.98 -2.84
N PRO A 65 -2.01 16.69 -3.20
CA PRO A 65 -3.22 16.14 -3.77
C PRO A 65 -4.32 16.07 -2.68
N LEU A 66 -5.58 16.17 -3.11
CA LEU A 66 -6.74 15.93 -2.25
C LEU A 66 -7.78 15.16 -3.04
N TYR A 67 -8.24 14.04 -2.49
CA TYR A 67 -9.25 13.16 -3.08
C TYR A 67 -10.46 12.97 -2.14
N PRO A 68 -11.67 12.72 -2.66
CA PRO A 68 -12.06 12.78 -4.08
C PRO A 68 -11.73 14.14 -4.72
N SER A 69 -11.38 14.13 -6.00
CA SER A 69 -11.02 15.37 -6.72
C SER A 69 -12.25 16.26 -6.90
N GLU A 70 -12.02 17.57 -6.91
CA GLU A 70 -13.04 18.53 -7.32
C GLU A 70 -13.44 18.28 -8.78
N ARG A 71 -14.73 18.41 -9.06
CA ARG A 71 -15.30 18.26 -10.40
C ARG A 71 -15.36 19.62 -11.09
N ASP A 72 -15.60 19.61 -12.41
CA ASP A 72 -15.66 20.84 -13.24
C ASP A 72 -16.75 21.83 -12.80
N ASP A 73 -17.76 21.37 -12.04
CA ASP A 73 -18.82 22.19 -11.46
C ASP A 73 -18.41 22.86 -10.13
N GLY A 74 -17.16 22.69 -9.70
CA GLY A 74 -16.61 23.20 -8.44
C GLY A 74 -17.00 22.37 -7.21
N ASN A 75 -17.72 21.26 -7.39
CA ASN A 75 -18.11 20.40 -6.29
C ASN A 75 -17.05 19.33 -6.01
N ARG A 76 -16.64 19.20 -4.76
CA ARG A 76 -15.82 18.09 -4.27
C ARG A 76 -16.71 17.12 -3.50
N PRO A 77 -16.91 15.88 -4.00
CA PRO A 77 -17.72 14.92 -3.27
C PRO A 77 -16.99 14.42 -2.03
N ASP A 78 -17.78 14.12 -1.00
CA ASP A 78 -17.30 13.39 0.18
C ASP A 78 -16.83 11.97 -0.20
N PRO A 79 -15.89 11.37 0.56
CA PRO A 79 -15.56 9.97 0.40
C PRO A 79 -16.76 9.09 0.78
N SER A 80 -17.04 8.06 -0.01
CA SER A 80 -18.20 7.18 0.22
C SER A 80 -17.82 5.76 0.67
N VAL A 81 -16.68 5.23 0.24
CA VAL A 81 -16.25 3.87 0.60
C VAL A 81 -14.82 3.93 1.14
N MET A 82 -14.60 3.29 2.29
CA MET A 82 -13.28 3.19 2.91
C MET A 82 -12.94 1.74 3.23
N PHE A 83 -11.82 1.27 2.70
CA PHE A 83 -11.18 0.04 3.13
C PHE A 83 -10.04 0.38 4.08
N CYS A 84 -10.02 -0.23 5.27
CA CYS A 84 -8.95 -0.11 6.25
C CYS A 84 -8.35 -1.48 6.53
N TRP A 85 -7.04 -1.64 6.38
CA TRP A 85 -6.34 -2.87 6.70
C TRP A 85 -4.92 -2.56 7.16
N ARG A 86 -4.32 -3.47 7.94
CA ARG A 86 -2.96 -3.34 8.49
C ARG A 86 -2.72 -2.06 9.33
N GLY A 87 -3.77 -1.33 9.69
CA GLY A 87 -3.71 -0.12 10.49
C GLY A 87 -5.00 0.09 11.26
N ASN A 88 -4.91 0.67 12.46
CA ASN A 88 -6.07 0.99 13.29
C ASN A 88 -6.41 2.49 13.13
N TYR A 89 -6.90 2.86 11.94
CA TYR A 89 -7.11 4.25 11.56
C TYR A 89 -8.02 5.02 12.51
N PHE A 90 -9.20 4.51 12.82
CA PHE A 90 -10.17 5.20 13.68
C PHE A 90 -9.56 5.55 15.04
N ASN A 91 -8.81 4.62 15.64
CA ASN A 91 -8.19 4.85 16.95
C ASN A 91 -6.99 5.80 16.90
N GLN A 92 -6.23 5.78 15.81
CA GLN A 92 -4.91 6.38 15.72
C GLN A 92 -4.90 7.68 14.90
N ALA A 93 -5.97 7.99 14.16
CA ALA A 93 -6.10 9.23 13.43
C ALA A 93 -6.06 10.44 14.38
N LYS A 94 -5.47 11.54 13.92
CA LYS A 94 -5.52 12.80 14.66
C LYS A 94 -6.93 13.38 14.60
N GLY A 95 -7.35 14.00 15.69
CA GLY A 95 -8.69 14.59 15.77
C GLY A 95 -9.78 13.54 15.85
N ASN A 96 -9.58 12.50 16.68
CA ASN A 96 -10.48 11.35 16.79
C ASN A 96 -11.98 11.72 16.91
N ILE A 97 -12.31 12.74 17.71
CA ILE A 97 -13.70 13.24 17.82
C ILE A 97 -14.23 13.72 16.47
N ALA A 98 -13.44 14.49 15.72
CA ALA A 98 -13.83 14.99 14.41
C ALA A 98 -13.90 13.84 13.37
N VAL A 99 -13.04 12.83 13.49
CA VAL A 99 -13.13 11.63 12.65
C VAL A 99 -14.45 10.90 12.90
N GLU A 100 -14.82 10.69 14.17
CA GLU A 100 -16.07 10.03 14.56
C GLU A 100 -17.32 10.84 14.19
N GLU A 101 -17.32 12.15 14.44
CA GLU A 101 -18.51 13.00 14.30
C GLU A 101 -18.71 13.55 12.88
N GLU A 102 -17.63 13.78 12.12
CA GLU A 102 -17.70 14.46 10.81
C GLU A 102 -17.32 13.55 9.65
N LEU A 103 -16.22 12.79 9.75
CA LEU A 103 -15.74 11.95 8.64
C LEU A 103 -16.55 10.65 8.54
N TRP A 104 -16.69 9.92 9.64
CA TRP A 104 -17.31 8.60 9.64
C TRP A 104 -18.75 8.60 9.09
N PRO A 105 -19.62 9.57 9.44
CA PRO A 105 -20.99 9.61 8.94
C PRO A 105 -21.12 9.92 7.45
N LYS A 106 -20.05 10.37 6.79
CA LYS A 106 -20.03 10.63 5.34
C LYS A 106 -19.81 9.36 4.51
N LEU A 107 -19.25 8.32 5.13
CA LEU A 107 -18.96 7.06 4.48
C LEU A 107 -20.24 6.23 4.39
N ASP A 108 -20.59 5.81 3.16
CA ASP A 108 -21.68 4.87 2.90
C ASP A 108 -21.30 3.44 3.29
N LEU A 109 -20.00 3.12 3.28
CA LEU A 109 -19.47 1.80 3.61
C LEU A 109 -18.04 1.89 4.17
N VAL A 110 -17.83 1.30 5.35
CA VAL A 110 -16.51 1.05 5.93
C VAL A 110 -16.25 -0.45 6.04
N VAL A 111 -15.17 -0.90 5.42
CA VAL A 111 -14.69 -2.29 5.48
C VAL A 111 -13.36 -2.33 6.20
N ASP A 112 -13.29 -3.09 7.29
CA ASP A 112 -12.03 -3.36 7.99
C ASP A 112 -11.57 -4.81 7.74
N ILE A 113 -10.28 -4.99 7.49
CA ILE A 113 -9.66 -6.31 7.28
C ILE A 113 -8.67 -6.54 8.42
N ASN A 114 -8.99 -7.49 9.31
CA ASN A 114 -8.26 -7.65 10.57
C ASN A 114 -8.31 -9.08 11.12
N PHE A 115 -7.24 -9.47 11.81
CA PHE A 115 -7.17 -10.73 12.56
C PHE A 115 -7.66 -10.55 14.01
N ARG A 116 -7.93 -9.31 14.44
CA ARG A 116 -8.48 -8.96 15.75
C ARG A 116 -9.51 -7.84 15.64
N MET A 117 -10.49 -7.83 16.54
CA MET A 117 -11.47 -6.75 16.62
C MET A 117 -10.86 -5.50 17.27
N ASP A 118 -10.28 -4.61 16.47
CA ASP A 118 -9.75 -3.34 16.94
C ASP A 118 -10.79 -2.20 16.87
N SER A 119 -10.42 -0.98 17.26
CA SER A 119 -11.39 0.12 17.29
C SER A 119 -11.88 0.51 15.90
N THR A 120 -11.10 0.30 14.84
CA THR A 120 -11.55 0.57 13.47
C THR A 120 -12.53 -0.52 13.04
N ALA A 121 -12.18 -1.79 13.26
CA ALA A 121 -13.08 -2.91 13.03
C ALA A 121 -14.41 -2.78 13.78
N LEU A 122 -14.36 -2.35 15.06
CA LEU A 122 -15.54 -2.18 15.91
C LEU A 122 -16.51 -1.09 15.39
N ASN A 123 -15.98 -0.10 14.67
CA ASN A 123 -16.76 0.98 14.07
C ASN A 123 -16.99 0.79 12.57
N SER A 124 -16.66 -0.37 12.00
CA SER A 124 -16.86 -0.66 10.57
C SER A 124 -18.18 -1.39 10.32
N ASP A 125 -18.70 -1.28 9.10
CA ASP A 125 -19.93 -1.98 8.69
C ASP A 125 -19.67 -3.46 8.38
N ILE A 126 -18.50 -3.74 7.78
CA ILE A 126 -18.05 -5.09 7.43
C ILE A 126 -16.66 -5.29 8.02
N VAL A 127 -16.47 -6.44 8.68
CA VAL A 127 -15.15 -6.90 9.13
C VAL A 127 -14.82 -8.21 8.44
N LEU A 128 -13.73 -8.23 7.68
CA LEU A 128 -13.23 -9.43 7.01
C LEU A 128 -12.08 -10.04 7.83
N PRO A 129 -12.13 -11.35 8.15
CA PRO A 129 -11.09 -12.00 8.92
C PRO A 129 -9.82 -12.19 8.07
N THR A 130 -8.74 -11.48 8.41
CA THR A 130 -7.43 -11.74 7.79
C THR A 130 -6.59 -12.75 8.58
N ALA A 131 -5.72 -13.47 7.88
CA ALA A 131 -4.75 -14.38 8.46
C ALA A 131 -3.72 -13.60 9.31
N SER A 132 -3.28 -14.20 10.42
CA SER A 132 -2.20 -13.65 11.23
C SER A 132 -0.84 -13.81 10.53
N HIS A 133 0.19 -13.16 11.08
CA HIS A 133 1.56 -13.26 10.55
C HIS A 133 2.13 -14.70 10.52
N TYR A 134 1.56 -15.64 11.29
CA TYR A 134 1.99 -17.05 11.32
C TYR A 134 1.14 -17.96 10.44
N GLU A 135 0.33 -17.38 9.56
CA GLU A 135 -0.64 -18.09 8.72
C GLU A 135 -0.55 -17.64 7.25
N LYS A 136 0.48 -16.85 6.90
CA LYS A 136 0.63 -16.27 5.55
C LYS A 136 2.08 -16.19 5.09
N HIS A 137 2.26 -16.14 3.78
CA HIS A 137 3.53 -15.76 3.16
C HIS A 137 3.55 -14.25 2.94
N ASP A 138 4.63 -13.59 3.34
CA ASP A 138 4.83 -12.15 3.14
C ASP A 138 6.32 -11.81 3.30
N LEU A 139 6.74 -10.62 2.88
CA LEU A 139 8.10 -10.12 3.13
C LEU A 139 8.11 -9.13 4.29
N SER A 140 9.18 -9.17 5.08
CA SER A 140 9.42 -8.24 6.19
C SER A 140 10.80 -7.62 6.06
N VAL A 141 10.82 -6.29 6.01
CA VAL A 141 12.02 -5.45 5.92
C VAL A 141 11.85 -4.23 6.84
N THR A 142 12.96 -3.66 7.31
CA THR A 142 12.97 -2.46 8.17
C THR A 142 14.23 -1.66 7.91
N ASP A 143 14.18 -0.34 8.15
CA ASP A 143 15.32 0.56 8.06
C ASP A 143 16.41 0.29 9.11
N MET A 144 16.07 -0.45 10.17
CA MET A 144 16.97 -0.74 11.28
C MET A 144 18.10 -1.73 10.95
N HIS A 145 17.98 -2.49 9.85
CA HIS A 145 18.99 -3.46 9.42
C HIS A 145 18.89 -3.74 7.91
N THR A 146 19.94 -4.32 7.33
CA THR A 146 20.02 -4.63 5.89
C THR A 146 19.63 -6.06 5.54
N TYR A 147 18.74 -6.68 6.33
CA TYR A 147 18.27 -8.05 6.12
C TYR A 147 16.82 -8.09 5.66
N VAL A 148 16.52 -9.06 4.79
CA VAL A 148 15.17 -9.47 4.40
C VAL A 148 14.85 -10.83 5.03
N HIS A 149 13.63 -10.98 5.52
CA HIS A 149 13.12 -12.21 6.11
C HIS A 149 11.62 -12.35 5.83
N PRO A 150 11.08 -13.57 5.75
CA PRO A 150 9.69 -13.77 5.42
C PRO A 150 8.79 -13.86 6.67
N PHE A 151 7.49 -13.68 6.46
CA PHE A 151 6.48 -14.39 7.23
C PHE A 151 6.19 -15.71 6.55
N THR A 152 6.07 -16.79 7.34
CA THR A 152 5.77 -18.14 6.84
C THR A 152 4.64 -18.75 7.65
N PRO A 153 3.74 -19.52 7.00
CA PRO A 153 2.64 -20.16 7.70
C PRO A 153 3.16 -21.30 8.59
N ALA A 154 3.06 -21.14 9.90
CA ALA A 154 3.26 -22.22 10.86
C ALA A 154 2.04 -23.18 10.87
N VAL A 155 0.87 -22.66 10.53
CA VAL A 155 -0.39 -23.38 10.33
C VAL A 155 -1.17 -22.72 9.19
N GLU A 156 -2.13 -23.44 8.63
CA GLU A 156 -3.10 -22.88 7.69
C GLU A 156 -3.96 -21.78 8.36
N PRO A 157 -4.45 -20.78 7.61
CA PRO A 157 -5.37 -19.76 8.10
C PRO A 157 -6.54 -20.36 8.90
N LEU A 158 -6.71 -19.89 10.14
CA LEU A 158 -7.70 -20.45 11.06
C LEU A 158 -9.10 -19.89 10.84
N GLY A 159 -10.11 -20.76 10.98
CA GLY A 159 -11.51 -20.39 10.80
C GLY A 159 -11.84 -20.16 9.33
N GLU A 160 -12.38 -18.98 9.02
CA GLU A 160 -12.65 -18.54 7.64
C GLU A 160 -11.68 -17.44 7.20
N SER A 161 -10.57 -17.25 7.93
CA SER A 161 -9.59 -16.23 7.59
C SER A 161 -8.88 -16.56 6.28
N LYS A 162 -8.48 -15.49 5.60
CA LYS A 162 -7.69 -15.51 4.36
C LYS A 162 -6.59 -14.49 4.48
N THR A 163 -5.50 -14.64 3.75
CA THR A 163 -4.45 -13.62 3.74
C THR A 163 -4.95 -12.35 3.06
N ASP A 164 -4.31 -11.21 3.32
CA ASP A 164 -4.72 -9.93 2.73
C ASP A 164 -4.74 -10.01 1.18
N TRP A 165 -3.74 -10.69 0.60
CA TRP A 165 -3.64 -10.92 -0.85
C TRP A 165 -4.84 -11.72 -1.37
N GLN A 166 -5.18 -12.82 -0.71
CA GLN A 166 -6.31 -13.67 -1.09
C GLN A 166 -7.66 -12.97 -0.93
N ILE A 167 -7.82 -12.11 0.09
CA ILE A 167 -9.03 -11.31 0.29
C ILE A 167 -9.25 -10.36 -0.89
N PHE A 168 -8.21 -9.62 -1.31
CA PHE A 168 -8.33 -8.70 -2.45
C PHE A 168 -8.46 -9.44 -3.78
N ARG A 169 -7.82 -10.62 -3.95
CA ARG A 169 -8.04 -11.50 -5.11
C ARG A 169 -9.50 -11.91 -5.25
N GLU A 170 -10.10 -12.43 -4.17
CA GLU A 170 -11.51 -12.85 -4.18
C GLU A 170 -12.47 -11.66 -4.35
N LEU A 171 -12.14 -10.50 -3.79
CA LEU A 171 -12.90 -9.27 -4.03
C LEU A 171 -12.84 -8.84 -5.51
N ALA A 172 -11.66 -8.88 -6.13
CA ALA A 172 -11.49 -8.57 -7.55
C ALA A 172 -12.30 -9.55 -8.41
N ALA A 173 -12.26 -10.86 -8.11
CA ALA A 173 -13.05 -11.87 -8.80
C ALA A 173 -14.56 -11.56 -8.73
N LYS A 174 -15.04 -11.15 -7.55
CA LYS A 174 -16.46 -10.81 -7.38
C LYS A 174 -16.84 -9.51 -8.09
N ILE A 175 -15.95 -8.52 -8.12
CA ILE A 175 -16.16 -7.28 -8.89
C ILE A 175 -16.27 -7.60 -10.38
N GLN A 176 -15.35 -8.42 -10.91
CA GLN A 176 -15.35 -8.86 -12.30
C GLN A 176 -16.66 -9.57 -12.67
N GLU A 177 -17.05 -10.58 -11.89
CA GLU A 177 -18.32 -11.32 -12.09
C GLU A 177 -19.52 -10.35 -12.17
N VAL A 178 -19.62 -9.41 -11.22
CA VAL A 178 -20.73 -8.44 -11.18
C VAL A 178 -20.66 -7.43 -12.33
N ALA A 179 -19.47 -7.04 -12.77
CA ALA A 179 -19.28 -6.13 -13.90
C ALA A 179 -19.71 -6.78 -15.22
N GLU A 180 -19.31 -8.03 -15.44
CA GLU A 180 -19.71 -8.85 -16.60
C GLU A 180 -21.24 -9.05 -16.62
N GLU A 181 -21.84 -9.45 -15.50
CA GLU A 181 -23.30 -9.66 -15.38
C GLU A 181 -24.10 -8.39 -15.72
N ARG A 182 -23.55 -7.22 -15.40
CA ARG A 182 -24.19 -5.92 -15.62
C ARG A 182 -23.82 -5.30 -16.97
N GLY A 183 -22.85 -5.85 -17.69
CA GLY A 183 -22.31 -5.27 -18.92
C GLY A 183 -21.73 -3.87 -18.67
N VAL A 184 -20.91 -3.71 -17.63
CA VAL A 184 -20.26 -2.43 -17.32
C VAL A 184 -19.16 -2.17 -18.33
N GLU A 185 -19.41 -1.27 -19.28
CA GLU A 185 -18.39 -0.85 -20.26
C GLU A 185 -17.18 -0.21 -19.55
N PRO A 186 -15.95 -0.35 -20.12
CA PRO A 186 -14.77 0.34 -19.63
C PRO A 186 -15.01 1.85 -19.47
N VAL A 187 -14.41 2.43 -18.44
CA VAL A 187 -14.53 3.86 -18.14
C VAL A 187 -13.17 4.54 -18.20
N GLU A 188 -13.12 5.70 -18.86
CA GLU A 188 -11.92 6.54 -18.89
C GLU A 188 -11.49 6.96 -17.48
N ASP A 189 -10.22 6.74 -17.14
CA ASP A 189 -9.66 7.21 -15.89
C ASP A 189 -9.60 8.75 -15.91
N ARG A 190 -10.19 9.39 -14.88
CA ARG A 190 -10.30 10.87 -14.83
C ARG A 190 -8.97 11.61 -14.74
N LYS A 191 -7.85 10.93 -14.47
CA LYS A 191 -6.54 11.55 -14.23
C LYS A 191 -5.45 10.99 -15.13
N PHE A 192 -5.49 9.69 -15.42
CA PHE A 192 -4.44 9.00 -16.15
C PHE A 192 -4.93 8.62 -17.54
N ASP A 193 -4.03 8.57 -18.51
CA ASP A 193 -4.33 8.16 -19.89
C ASP A 193 -4.47 6.64 -19.96
N ARG A 194 -5.60 6.12 -19.46
CA ARG A 194 -5.96 4.70 -19.43
C ARG A 194 -7.46 4.51 -19.25
N GLU A 195 -7.95 3.37 -19.70
CA GLU A 195 -9.29 2.90 -19.37
C GLU A 195 -9.26 2.00 -18.12
N ILE A 196 -10.33 2.06 -17.32
CA ILE A 196 -10.57 1.16 -16.20
C ILE A 196 -11.63 0.16 -16.67
N ASP A 197 -11.20 -1.07 -16.92
CA ASP A 197 -12.09 -2.18 -17.24
C ASP A 197 -12.33 -3.03 -15.99
N LEU A 198 -13.57 -2.99 -15.47
CA LEU A 198 -13.94 -3.83 -14.33
C LEU A 198 -14.21 -5.27 -14.73
N GLN A 199 -14.33 -5.58 -16.03
CA GLN A 199 -14.54 -6.93 -16.54
C GLN A 199 -13.22 -7.72 -16.67
N SER A 200 -12.05 -7.08 -16.46
CA SER A 200 -10.74 -7.76 -16.43
C SER A 200 -10.03 -7.66 -15.08
N VAL A 201 -10.65 -7.04 -14.06
CA VAL A 201 -9.93 -6.62 -12.84
C VAL A 201 -9.29 -7.77 -12.06
N HIS A 202 -9.86 -8.98 -12.07
CA HIS A 202 -9.25 -10.14 -11.42
C HIS A 202 -8.09 -10.71 -12.24
N ASP A 203 -8.25 -10.76 -13.56
CA ASP A 203 -7.19 -11.20 -14.46
C ASP A 203 -5.98 -10.26 -14.35
N ASP A 204 -6.25 -8.95 -14.31
CA ASP A 204 -5.27 -7.89 -14.07
C ASP A 204 -4.60 -8.00 -12.69
N TYR A 205 -5.33 -8.40 -11.65
CA TYR A 205 -4.81 -8.55 -10.29
C TYR A 205 -3.82 -9.72 -10.16
N THR A 206 -4.07 -10.81 -10.89
CA THR A 206 -3.26 -12.04 -10.80
C THR A 206 -2.18 -12.15 -11.88
N ARG A 207 -2.12 -11.19 -12.80
CA ARG A 207 -1.18 -11.14 -13.92
C ARG A 207 0.19 -10.61 -13.49
N ASP A 208 1.25 -11.22 -14.01
CA ASP A 208 2.55 -10.57 -14.09
C ASP A 208 2.55 -9.56 -15.24
N TRP A 209 2.69 -8.28 -14.91
CA TRP A 209 2.65 -7.18 -15.87
C TRP A 209 3.97 -6.92 -16.59
N LEU A 210 5.09 -7.48 -16.10
CA LEU A 210 6.40 -7.35 -16.74
C LEU A 210 6.54 -8.35 -17.88
N ASP A 211 6.12 -9.60 -17.63
CA ASP A 211 6.20 -10.71 -18.59
C ASP A 211 4.87 -11.02 -19.28
N ASP A 212 3.82 -10.28 -18.95
CA ASP A 212 2.46 -10.41 -19.51
C ASP A 212 1.79 -11.76 -19.17
N GLU A 213 2.28 -12.49 -18.16
CA GLU A 213 1.85 -13.84 -17.78
C GLU A 213 0.57 -13.86 -16.92
N PRO A 214 -0.56 -14.38 -17.44
CA PRO A 214 -1.81 -14.43 -16.69
C PRO A 214 -1.75 -15.42 -15.51
N GLY A 215 -2.23 -15.00 -14.33
CA GLY A 215 -2.35 -15.86 -13.16
C GLY A 215 -1.05 -16.16 -12.41
N ALA A 216 0.09 -15.65 -12.88
CA ALA A 216 1.40 -15.85 -12.26
C ALA A 216 1.47 -15.39 -10.80
N LEU A 217 0.71 -14.35 -10.45
CA LEU A 217 0.69 -13.72 -9.12
C LEU A 217 -0.54 -14.13 -8.30
N ALA A 218 -1.20 -15.24 -8.64
CA ALA A 218 -2.39 -15.70 -7.92
C ALA A 218 -2.10 -16.10 -6.47
N GLU A 219 -0.89 -16.56 -6.17
CA GLU A 219 -0.48 -17.08 -4.86
C GLU A 219 0.44 -16.11 -4.12
N ASP A 220 0.29 -16.01 -2.79
CA ASP A 220 0.99 -15.05 -1.94
C ASP A 220 2.52 -15.16 -2.06
N LYS A 221 3.03 -16.39 -2.07
CA LYS A 221 4.47 -16.67 -2.19
C LYS A 221 4.99 -16.23 -3.55
N ALA A 222 4.21 -16.34 -4.63
CA ALA A 222 4.61 -15.89 -5.95
C ALA A 222 4.71 -14.36 -6.01
N ALA A 223 3.78 -13.64 -5.36
CA ALA A 223 3.87 -12.18 -5.23
C ALA A 223 5.10 -11.74 -4.43
N ALA A 224 5.47 -12.48 -3.36
CA ALA A 224 6.71 -12.23 -2.61
C ALA A 224 7.97 -12.53 -3.44
N GLU A 225 7.99 -13.64 -4.17
CA GLU A 225 9.10 -14.01 -5.07
C GLU A 225 9.29 -12.96 -6.17
N PHE A 226 8.18 -12.49 -6.77
CA PHE A 226 8.21 -11.43 -7.77
C PHE A 226 8.89 -10.16 -7.26
N ILE A 227 8.64 -9.76 -6.00
CA ILE A 227 9.31 -8.60 -5.39
C ILE A 227 10.82 -8.83 -5.31
N LEU A 228 11.24 -10.02 -4.87
CA LEU A 228 12.66 -10.35 -4.75
C LEU A 228 13.33 -10.38 -6.13
N GLU A 229 12.74 -11.07 -7.09
CA GLU A 229 13.25 -11.22 -8.46
C GLU A 229 13.47 -9.88 -9.16
N HIS A 230 12.56 -8.93 -8.96
CA HIS A 230 12.54 -7.66 -9.69
C HIS A 230 13.13 -6.48 -8.90
N SER A 231 13.87 -6.74 -7.82
CA SER A 231 14.56 -5.70 -7.03
C SER A 231 16.06 -5.90 -7.04
N GLU A 232 16.80 -4.83 -7.29
CA GLU A 232 18.27 -4.81 -7.33
C GLU A 232 18.88 -5.20 -5.99
N GLU A 233 18.21 -4.84 -4.89
CA GLU A 233 18.67 -5.14 -3.53
C GLU A 233 18.70 -6.65 -3.23
N SER A 234 17.84 -7.43 -3.88
CA SER A 234 17.76 -8.88 -3.71
C SER A 234 18.38 -9.65 -4.86
N ASN A 235 18.26 -9.14 -6.09
CA ASN A 235 18.70 -9.80 -7.32
C ASN A 235 19.30 -8.77 -8.30
N PRO A 236 20.53 -8.28 -8.02
CA PRO A 236 21.18 -7.26 -8.84
C PRO A 236 21.56 -7.83 -10.23
N GLU A 237 21.43 -6.98 -11.26
CA GLU A 237 21.70 -7.39 -12.64
C GLU A 237 23.19 -7.75 -12.83
N GLY A 238 23.45 -8.95 -13.37
CA GLY A 238 24.81 -9.42 -13.64
C GLY A 238 25.53 -10.06 -12.43
N SER A 239 24.83 -10.22 -11.30
CA SER A 239 25.30 -11.03 -10.17
C SER A 239 25.00 -12.52 -10.39
N ASP A 240 25.91 -13.39 -9.92
CA ASP A 240 25.67 -14.83 -9.80
C ASP A 240 24.89 -15.20 -8.53
N GLU A 241 24.79 -14.26 -7.57
CA GLU A 241 24.01 -14.42 -6.35
C GLU A 241 22.59 -13.88 -6.53
N GLN A 242 21.62 -14.68 -6.09
CA GLN A 242 20.21 -14.35 -6.09
C GLN A 242 19.58 -14.74 -4.75
N LEU A 243 18.66 -13.92 -4.25
CA LEU A 243 17.85 -14.22 -3.07
C LEU A 243 16.47 -14.72 -3.50
N THR A 244 16.14 -15.95 -3.12
CA THR A 244 14.80 -16.52 -3.26
C THR A 244 14.01 -16.46 -1.96
N PHE A 245 12.69 -16.70 -2.00
CA PHE A 245 11.91 -16.84 -0.78
C PHE A 245 12.40 -18.02 0.09
N ASP A 246 12.80 -19.13 -0.52
CA ASP A 246 13.32 -20.30 0.19
C ASP A 246 14.65 -19.99 0.92
N ASP A 247 15.52 -19.19 0.30
CA ASP A 247 16.78 -18.75 0.91
C ASP A 247 16.53 -17.96 2.20
N ILE A 248 15.58 -17.02 2.17
CA ILE A 248 15.27 -16.15 3.31
C ILE A 248 14.46 -16.87 4.39
N GLU A 249 13.71 -17.91 4.03
CA GLU A 249 13.01 -18.79 4.94
C GLU A 249 13.99 -19.68 5.73
N GLU A 250 15.02 -20.23 5.06
CA GLU A 250 16.07 -21.00 5.74
C GLU A 250 16.84 -20.12 6.72
N GLN A 251 17.23 -18.92 6.30
CA GLN A 251 17.93 -17.96 7.14
C GLN A 251 17.74 -16.53 6.60
N PRO A 252 17.47 -15.53 7.47
CA PRO A 252 17.44 -14.13 7.04
C PRO A 252 18.70 -13.75 6.24
N ARG A 253 18.50 -13.21 5.03
CA ARG A 253 19.60 -12.84 4.13
C ARG A 253 19.80 -11.35 4.13
N ARG A 254 21.06 -10.93 4.05
CA ARG A 254 21.40 -9.53 3.82
C ARG A 254 21.10 -9.19 2.37
N ILE A 255 20.61 -7.99 2.09
CA ILE A 255 20.50 -7.47 0.72
C ILE A 255 21.87 -7.49 0.05
N LEU A 256 21.88 -7.80 -1.24
CA LEU A 256 23.08 -8.00 -2.05
C LEU A 256 23.64 -6.68 -2.59
N ASP A 257 22.76 -5.72 -2.85
CA ASP A 257 23.12 -4.42 -3.41
C ASP A 257 22.17 -3.32 -2.92
N THR A 258 22.37 -2.10 -3.40
CA THR A 258 21.55 -0.93 -3.12
C THR A 258 21.15 -0.23 -4.41
N GLY A 259 19.85 -0.15 -4.71
CA GLY A 259 19.38 0.59 -5.87
C GLY A 259 19.37 2.12 -5.66
N ASP A 260 19.00 2.86 -6.71
CA ASP A 260 19.04 4.33 -6.79
C ASP A 260 18.34 5.12 -5.65
N HIS A 261 17.50 4.47 -4.86
CA HIS A 261 16.78 5.08 -3.75
C HIS A 261 17.53 5.04 -2.41
N TRP A 262 18.66 4.33 -2.37
CA TRP A 262 19.63 4.35 -1.28
C TRP A 262 20.58 5.54 -1.43
N THR A 263 21.43 5.76 -0.43
CA THR A 263 22.33 6.93 -0.41
C THR A 263 23.79 6.58 -0.09
N SER A 264 24.07 5.28 -0.09
CA SER A 264 25.38 4.65 0.08
C SER A 264 25.28 3.19 -0.37
N ASP A 265 26.41 2.59 -0.72
CA ASP A 265 26.51 1.15 -0.95
C ASP A 265 26.39 0.32 0.36
N VAL A 266 25.98 -0.93 0.21
CA VAL A 266 26.09 -1.95 1.26
C VAL A 266 27.40 -2.73 1.10
N GLU A 267 28.29 -2.57 2.08
CA GLU A 267 29.60 -3.23 2.10
C GLU A 267 29.59 -4.47 3.00
N ASP A 268 30.25 -5.55 2.56
CA ASP A 268 30.37 -6.79 3.34
C ASP A 268 31.13 -6.54 4.66
N GLY A 269 30.63 -7.13 5.75
CA GLY A 269 31.19 -6.94 7.09
C GLY A 269 31.01 -5.55 7.72
N GLU A 270 30.47 -4.56 7.00
CA GLU A 270 30.27 -3.20 7.50
C GLU A 270 28.80 -2.87 7.75
N ALA A 271 28.51 -2.02 8.75
CA ALA A 271 27.17 -1.51 8.96
C ALA A 271 26.83 -0.43 7.92
N TYR A 272 25.62 -0.50 7.37
CA TYR A 272 25.13 0.55 6.46
C TYR A 272 25.14 1.92 7.14
N THR A 273 25.68 2.92 6.44
CA THR A 273 25.69 4.31 6.89
C THR A 273 25.22 5.18 5.72
N PRO A 274 24.13 5.95 5.86
CA PRO A 274 23.57 6.70 4.74
C PRO A 274 24.41 7.92 4.35
N TRP A 275 24.18 8.41 3.13
CA TRP A 275 24.73 9.64 2.54
C TRP A 275 26.21 9.63 2.17
N LYS A 276 26.86 8.47 2.06
CA LYS A 276 28.27 8.37 1.64
C LYS A 276 28.47 8.94 0.23
N ASP A 277 27.54 8.67 -0.68
CA ASP A 277 27.62 9.10 -2.09
C ASP A 277 27.70 10.62 -2.22
N TYR A 278 27.02 11.35 -1.34
CA TYR A 278 26.98 12.81 -1.40
C TYR A 278 28.06 13.50 -0.55
N VAL A 279 28.59 12.81 0.46
CA VAL A 279 29.52 13.39 1.44
C VAL A 279 30.96 13.00 1.16
N GLN A 280 31.20 11.72 0.90
CA GLN A 280 32.53 11.12 0.77
C GLN A 280 32.91 11.00 -0.71
N GLU A 281 31.96 10.61 -1.54
CA GLU A 281 32.17 10.33 -2.96
C GLU A 281 31.61 11.42 -3.85
N LYS A 282 32.03 12.68 -3.60
CA LYS A 282 31.61 13.84 -4.40
C LYS A 282 32.00 13.69 -5.89
N ASN A 283 31.18 13.01 -6.66
CA ASN A 283 31.15 13.04 -8.11
C ASN A 283 30.37 14.27 -8.57
#